data_AF-A0A4Q1CCC8-F1
#
_entry.id   AF-A0A4Q1CCC8-F1
#
_cell.length_a   1.000
_cell.length_b   1.000
_cell.length_c   1.000
_cell.angle_alpha   90.00
_cell.angle_beta   90.00
_cell.angle_gamma   90.00
#
_symmetry.space_group_name_H-M   'P 1'
#
loop_
_entity.id
_entity.type
_entity.pdbx_description
1 polymer ?
#
loop_
_entity_poly.entity_id
_entity_poly.type
_entity_poly.pdbx_seq_one_letter_code
_entity_poly.pdbx_strand_id
1 'polypeptide(L)'
;MGLTLHYKLRAPSVTGEEPARVLVTQMREAALALKQAGRIERVGAISSSPAQLAWLSEWIMVPVPDEPNTTRGVEVPAQAGYVFNVTLGEGCEPLRLGLCDYTVEWRDHDTHRLERVGTAGWRLSGFCKTQYASLGGWEPLRRAHTAAVDLLAGLAKLGVGVEITDEGGYWPGRDEAELRRTVERMNGIVAAFAGAMKDATEEVPGGAPVQSPIFAHPQFEHLEAEGMAREGKFVEQAVKLARKAKK
;
A
#
# COMPACT_ATOMS: atom_id res chain seq x y z
N MET A 1 -4.96 -3.47 -10.41
CA MET A 1 -4.30 -4.09 -9.25
C MET A 1 -2.80 -4.02 -9.51
N GLY A 2 -2.00 -3.75 -8.48
CA GLY A 2 -0.57 -3.66 -8.64
C GLY A 2 0.14 -4.04 -7.35
N LEU A 3 1.40 -4.45 -7.48
CA LEU A 3 2.22 -5.00 -6.41
C LEU A 3 2.33 -4.01 -5.25
N THR A 4 1.94 -4.48 -4.06
CA THR A 4 1.92 -3.70 -2.82
C THR A 4 2.93 -4.24 -1.81
N LEU A 5 3.54 -3.30 -1.10
CA LEU A 5 4.24 -3.56 0.13
C LEU A 5 3.32 -3.18 1.29
N HIS A 6 2.79 -4.16 1.99
CA HIS A 6 1.97 -3.96 3.18
C HIS A 6 2.84 -3.96 4.42
N TYR A 7 2.48 -3.15 5.41
CA TYR A 7 3.20 -3.12 6.68
C TYR A 7 2.31 -2.76 7.86
N LYS A 8 2.73 -3.21 9.04
CA LYS A 8 2.19 -2.78 10.32
C LYS A 8 3.32 -2.31 11.22
N LEU A 9 3.12 -1.18 11.87
CA LEU A 9 4.01 -0.56 12.85
C LEU A 9 3.29 -0.59 14.19
N ARG A 10 3.94 -1.05 15.25
CA ARG A 10 3.37 -1.12 16.59
C ARG A 10 4.38 -0.62 17.62
N ALA A 11 3.94 0.22 18.54
CA ALA A 11 4.74 0.71 19.65
C ALA A 11 3.99 0.46 20.96
N PRO A 12 3.90 -0.81 21.43
CA PRO A 12 3.08 -1.17 22.58
C PRO A 12 3.59 -0.58 23.90
N SER A 13 4.88 -0.26 24.00
CA SER A 13 5.49 0.42 25.15
C SER A 13 5.22 1.92 25.20
N VAL A 14 4.64 2.51 24.15
CA VAL A 14 4.33 3.93 24.07
C VAL A 14 2.92 4.17 24.63
N THR A 15 2.86 4.87 25.76
CA THR A 15 1.61 5.19 26.47
C THR A 15 1.42 6.71 26.56
N GLY A 16 1.27 7.37 25.41
CA GLY A 16 0.95 8.80 25.35
C GLY A 16 1.42 9.50 24.08
N GLU A 17 0.88 10.69 23.83
CA GLU A 17 1.18 11.50 22.65
C GLU A 17 2.65 11.93 22.58
N GLU A 18 3.23 12.40 23.68
CA GLU A 18 4.61 12.88 23.69
C GLU A 18 5.64 11.79 23.35
N PRO A 19 5.63 10.60 24.00
CA PRO A 19 6.53 9.52 23.59
C PRO A 19 6.26 9.03 22.15
N ALA A 20 5.01 9.05 21.69
CA ALA A 20 4.69 8.73 20.29
C ALA A 20 5.30 9.74 19.31
N ARG A 21 5.18 11.03 19.61
CA ARG A 21 5.76 12.12 18.82
C ARG A 21 7.28 11.99 18.74
N VAL A 22 7.94 11.70 19.85
CA VAL A 22 9.40 11.48 19.90
C VAL A 22 9.79 10.30 19.01
N LEU A 23 9.09 9.17 19.12
CA LEU A 23 9.38 7.99 18.31
C LEU A 23 9.14 8.25 16.81
N VAL A 24 8.06 8.95 16.45
CA VAL A 24 7.81 9.34 15.04
C VAL A 24 8.86 10.32 14.53
N THR A 25 9.38 11.22 15.36
CA THR A 25 10.53 12.06 15.02
C THR A 25 11.76 11.22 14.70
N GLN A 26 12.08 10.21 15.52
CA GLN A 26 13.20 9.30 15.27
C GLN A 26 13.00 8.48 13.98
N MET A 27 11.78 8.01 13.72
CA MET A 27 11.44 7.33 12.46
C MET A 27 11.67 8.26 11.26
N ARG A 28 11.30 9.54 11.39
CA ARG A 28 11.52 10.55 10.35
C ARG A 28 13.00 10.86 10.15
N GLU A 29 13.80 10.90 11.21
CA GLU A 29 15.26 11.06 11.13
C GLU A 29 15.91 9.90 10.38
N ALA A 30 15.47 8.66 10.62
CA ALA A 30 15.92 7.50 9.85
C ALA A 30 15.60 7.64 8.35
N ALA A 31 14.40 8.13 8.02
CA ALA A 31 14.04 8.43 6.63
C ALA A 31 14.93 9.56 6.06
N LEU A 32 15.16 10.64 6.80
CA LEU A 32 16.04 11.74 6.37
C LEU A 32 17.48 11.27 6.11
N ALA A 33 18.01 10.35 6.90
CA ALA A 33 19.32 9.75 6.65
C ALA A 33 19.36 8.99 5.31
N LEU A 34 18.32 8.23 4.97
CA LEU A 34 18.20 7.60 3.65
C LEU A 34 18.09 8.63 2.52
N LYS A 35 17.41 9.76 2.76
CA LYS A 35 17.34 10.86 1.79
C LYS A 35 18.71 11.47 1.54
N GLN A 36 19.48 11.73 2.60
CA GLN A 36 20.85 12.26 2.50
C GLN A 36 21.78 11.29 1.77
N ALA A 37 21.56 9.98 1.93
CA ALA A 37 22.26 8.94 1.19
C ALA A 37 21.76 8.76 -0.26
N GLY A 38 20.81 9.57 -0.73
CA GLY A 38 20.25 9.48 -2.09
C GLY A 38 19.40 8.22 -2.35
N ARG A 39 18.96 7.52 -1.30
CA ARG A 39 18.16 6.29 -1.41
C ARG A 39 16.65 6.56 -1.57
N ILE A 40 16.18 7.72 -1.14
CA ILE A 40 14.78 8.17 -1.28
C ILE A 40 14.74 9.63 -1.73
N GLU A 41 13.66 10.04 -2.37
CA GLU A 41 13.52 11.36 -2.99
C GLU A 41 13.11 12.46 -1.99
N ARG A 42 12.08 12.20 -1.19
CA ARG A 42 11.51 13.23 -0.29
C ARG A 42 11.01 12.65 1.01
N VAL A 43 11.15 13.42 2.09
CA VAL A 43 10.57 13.15 3.40
C VAL A 43 9.73 14.35 3.80
N GLY A 44 8.43 14.13 3.99
CA GLY A 44 7.49 15.16 4.42
C GLY A 44 7.71 15.62 5.86
N ALA A 45 7.04 16.70 6.25
CA ALA A 45 6.94 17.09 7.65
C ALA A 45 6.02 16.12 8.40
N ILE A 46 6.22 16.01 9.72
CA ILE A 46 5.27 15.33 10.60
C ILE A 46 4.00 16.19 10.69
N SER A 47 2.84 15.54 10.58
CA SER A 47 1.55 16.17 10.79
C SER A 47 0.72 15.36 11.77
N SER A 48 0.00 16.09 12.63
CA SER A 48 -1.06 15.58 13.49
C SER A 48 -2.41 16.23 13.15
N SER A 49 -2.52 16.85 11.97
CA SER A 49 -3.72 17.59 11.60
C SER A 49 -4.89 16.63 11.35
N PRO A 50 -6.14 17.01 11.72
CA PRO A 50 -7.32 16.18 11.46
C PRO A 50 -7.46 15.76 9.99
N ALA A 51 -7.11 16.63 9.04
CA ALA A 51 -7.16 16.32 7.63
C ALA A 51 -6.21 15.19 7.20
N GLN A 52 -5.03 15.06 7.84
CA GLN A 52 -4.09 13.97 7.57
C GLN A 52 -4.51 12.66 8.25
N LEU A 53 -5.20 12.75 9.40
CA LEU A 53 -5.66 11.60 10.16
C LEU A 53 -7.03 11.06 9.70
N ALA A 54 -7.83 11.86 8.98
CA ALA A 54 -9.21 11.52 8.58
C ALA A 54 -9.35 10.22 7.78
N TRP A 55 -8.28 9.79 7.10
CA TRP A 55 -8.25 8.58 6.26
C TRP A 55 -7.52 7.42 6.94
N LEU A 56 -7.19 7.56 8.22
CA LEU A 56 -6.50 6.54 9.00
C LEU A 56 -7.52 5.88 9.92
N SER A 57 -7.79 4.63 9.64
CA SER A 57 -8.66 3.78 10.45
C SER A 57 -8.04 2.40 10.66
N GLU A 58 -8.49 1.73 11.72
CA GLU A 58 -8.21 0.31 11.96
C GLU A 58 -9.53 -0.46 11.86
N TRP A 59 -9.49 -1.63 11.22
CA TRP A 59 -10.61 -2.56 11.23
C TRP A 59 -10.48 -3.49 12.43
N ILE A 60 -11.43 -3.44 13.35
CA ILE A 60 -11.47 -4.32 14.53
C ILE A 60 -12.68 -5.24 14.46
N MET A 61 -12.50 -6.47 14.95
CA MET A 61 -13.60 -7.40 15.12
C MET A 61 -14.13 -7.28 16.54
N VAL A 62 -15.44 -7.02 16.69
CA VAL A 62 -16.14 -6.96 17.97
C VAL A 62 -17.21 -8.06 18.02
N PRO A 63 -17.48 -8.66 19.19
CA PRO A 63 -18.58 -9.61 19.35
C PRO A 63 -19.92 -9.00 18.97
N VAL A 64 -20.84 -9.81 18.43
CA VAL A 64 -22.24 -9.42 18.28
C VAL A 64 -22.98 -9.75 19.58
N PRO A 65 -23.67 -8.78 20.22
CA PRO A 65 -24.46 -9.03 21.41
C PRO A 65 -25.47 -10.16 21.19
N ASP A 66 -25.61 -11.05 22.18
CA ASP A 66 -26.56 -12.17 22.18
C ASP A 66 -26.37 -13.23 21.07
N GLU A 67 -25.30 -13.15 20.28
CA GLU A 67 -24.94 -14.15 19.26
C GLU A 67 -23.56 -14.78 19.55
N PRO A 68 -23.53 -15.93 20.25
CA PRO A 68 -22.27 -16.58 20.60
C PRO A 68 -21.51 -17.03 19.35
N ASN A 69 -20.20 -16.77 19.33
CA ASN A 69 -19.29 -17.02 18.20
C ASN A 69 -19.54 -16.17 16.94
N THR A 70 -20.38 -15.13 17.03
CA THR A 70 -20.54 -14.16 15.94
C THR A 70 -19.76 -12.89 16.25
N THR A 71 -19.03 -12.37 15.25
CA THR A 71 -18.32 -11.09 15.33
C THR A 71 -18.67 -10.21 14.15
N ARG A 72 -18.76 -8.89 14.38
CA ARG A 72 -18.85 -7.89 13.32
C ARG A 72 -17.58 -7.07 13.23
N GLY A 73 -17.28 -6.57 12.03
CA GLY A 73 -16.18 -5.64 11.82
C GLY A 73 -16.63 -4.20 12.02
N VAL A 74 -15.82 -3.42 12.71
CA VAL A 74 -16.03 -1.98 12.93
C VAL A 74 -14.79 -1.23 12.47
N GLU A 75 -15.01 -0.17 11.72
CA GLU A 75 -13.96 0.77 11.35
C GLU A 75 -13.78 1.80 12.47
N VAL A 76 -12.55 1.93 12.97
CA VAL A 76 -12.21 2.83 14.07
C VAL A 76 -11.23 3.90 13.58
N PRO A 77 -11.61 5.19 13.56
CA PRO A 77 -10.73 6.26 13.11
C PRO A 77 -9.66 6.59 14.16
N ALA A 78 -8.51 7.09 13.70
CA ALA A 78 -7.47 7.61 14.58
C ALA A 78 -7.98 8.82 15.38
N GLN A 79 -7.83 8.80 16.71
CA GLN A 79 -8.15 9.92 17.59
C GLN A 79 -7.00 10.92 17.68
N ALA A 80 -5.78 10.39 17.76
CA ALA A 80 -4.54 11.14 17.76
C ALA A 80 -3.53 10.43 16.88
N GLY A 81 -2.56 11.17 16.34
CA GLY A 81 -1.59 10.58 15.44
C GLY A 81 -0.50 11.55 15.02
N TYR A 82 0.67 11.00 14.73
CA TYR A 82 1.77 11.71 14.10
C TYR A 82 2.20 10.91 12.89
N VAL A 83 2.04 11.49 11.70
CA VAL A 83 2.34 10.82 10.43
C VAL A 83 3.15 11.70 9.51
N PHE A 84 3.94 11.10 8.65
CA PHE A 84 4.65 11.76 7.57
C PHE A 84 4.70 10.85 6.33
N ASN A 85 4.80 11.45 5.16
CA ASN A 85 4.92 10.72 3.90
C ASN A 85 6.37 10.70 3.42
N VAL A 86 6.80 9.57 2.88
CA VAL A 86 8.07 9.37 2.20
C VAL A 86 7.80 9.15 0.72
N THR A 87 8.41 9.97 -0.14
CA THR A 87 8.46 9.73 -1.58
C THR A 87 9.72 8.94 -1.87
N LEU A 88 9.54 7.69 -2.30
CA LEU A 88 10.64 6.77 -2.57
C LEU A 88 11.35 7.10 -3.88
N GLY A 89 10.56 7.42 -4.91
CA GLY A 89 11.00 7.83 -6.23
C GLY A 89 9.80 8.04 -7.15
N GLU A 90 10.07 8.50 -8.37
CA GLU A 90 9.07 8.65 -9.42
C GLU A 90 8.31 7.34 -9.68
N GLY A 91 6.99 7.43 -9.87
CA GLY A 91 6.13 6.26 -10.06
C GLY A 91 5.87 5.44 -8.78
N CYS A 92 6.22 5.93 -7.59
CA CYS A 92 5.82 5.27 -6.34
C CYS A 92 4.65 5.99 -5.69
N GLU A 93 3.71 5.22 -5.13
CA GLU A 93 2.79 5.76 -4.13
C GLU A 93 3.61 6.18 -2.89
N PRO A 94 3.23 7.28 -2.19
CA PRO A 94 3.92 7.68 -0.98
C PRO A 94 3.85 6.60 0.10
N LEU A 95 5.00 6.29 0.73
CA LEU A 95 5.06 5.45 1.92
C LEU A 95 4.69 6.30 3.14
N ARG A 96 3.55 6.00 3.78
CA ARG A 96 3.07 6.75 4.95
C ARG A 96 3.54 6.11 6.25
N LEU A 97 4.38 6.80 7.00
CA LEU A 97 4.91 6.30 8.27
C LEU A 97 4.39 7.13 9.43
N GLY A 98 4.33 6.54 10.61
CA GLY A 98 3.86 7.21 11.81
C GLY A 98 3.24 6.26 12.80
N LEU A 99 2.56 6.85 13.78
CA LEU A 99 1.87 6.15 14.84
C LEU A 99 0.57 6.90 15.16
N CYS A 100 -0.50 6.15 15.35
CA CYS A 100 -1.83 6.62 15.69
C CYS A 100 -2.39 5.87 16.89
N ASP A 101 -3.21 6.57 17.66
CA ASP A 101 -4.06 5.99 18.68
C ASP A 101 -5.46 5.76 18.10
N TYR A 102 -5.89 4.50 18.11
CA TYR A 102 -7.21 4.06 17.64
C TYR A 102 -8.13 3.68 18.81
N THR A 103 -7.80 4.14 20.02
CA THR A 103 -8.64 3.84 21.17
C THR A 103 -9.81 4.82 21.21
N VAL A 104 -11.02 4.31 21.02
CA VAL A 104 -12.24 5.13 21.00
C VAL A 104 -13.23 4.66 22.05
N GLU A 105 -13.96 5.61 22.63
CA GLU A 105 -15.23 5.29 23.27
C GLU A 105 -16.29 5.18 22.17
N TRP A 106 -16.77 3.96 21.96
CA TRP A 106 -17.77 3.65 20.96
C TRP A 106 -19.08 3.32 21.66
N ARG A 107 -20.17 3.86 21.13
CA ARG A 107 -21.52 3.51 21.58
C ARG A 107 -22.05 2.42 20.67
N ASP A 108 -22.31 1.26 21.25
CA ASP A 108 -22.96 0.17 20.54
C ASP A 108 -24.34 0.62 20.04
N HIS A 109 -24.60 0.40 18.75
CA HIS A 109 -25.82 0.88 18.11
C HIS A 109 -27.08 0.20 18.66
N ASP A 110 -26.98 -1.07 19.07
CA ASP A 110 -28.12 -1.92 19.39
C ASP A 110 -28.38 -1.93 20.91
N THR A 111 -27.32 -1.95 21.71
CA THR A 111 -27.40 -1.97 23.18
C THR A 111 -27.28 -0.58 23.80
N HIS A 112 -26.88 0.44 23.01
CA HIS A 112 -26.57 1.80 23.47
C HIS A 112 -25.50 1.89 24.57
N ARG A 113 -24.77 0.80 24.85
CA ARG A 113 -23.70 0.76 25.84
C ARG A 113 -22.46 1.49 25.30
N LEU A 114 -21.83 2.30 26.16
CA LEU A 114 -20.51 2.85 25.87
C LEU A 114 -19.45 1.80 26.18
N GLU A 115 -18.65 1.48 25.18
CA GLU A 115 -17.55 0.54 25.28
C GLU A 115 -16.28 1.19 24.76
N ARG A 116 -15.17 0.97 25.47
CA ARG A 116 -13.86 1.32 24.94
C ARG A 116 -13.45 0.25 23.95
N VAL A 117 -13.51 0.59 22.66
CA VAL A 117 -13.08 -0.29 21.57
C VAL A 117 -11.84 0.27 20.91
N GLY A 118 -11.21 -0.58 20.11
CA GLY A 118 -9.86 -0.34 19.64
C GLY A 118 -8.88 -1.10 20.50
N THR A 119 -7.65 -1.11 20.03
CA THR A 119 -6.63 -1.94 20.63
C THR A 119 -5.61 -1.01 21.29
N ALA A 120 -5.24 -1.29 22.54
CA ALA A 120 -4.28 -0.47 23.26
C ALA A 120 -2.93 -0.38 22.53
N GLY A 121 -2.29 0.79 22.60
CA GLY A 121 -0.96 1.03 22.05
C GLY A 121 -0.98 1.66 20.66
N TRP A 122 0.01 2.53 20.44
CA TRP A 122 0.19 3.32 19.24
C TRP A 122 0.63 2.44 18.07
N ARG A 123 0.02 2.64 16.90
CA ARG A 123 0.28 1.80 15.73
C ARG A 123 -0.04 2.51 14.43
N LEU A 124 0.35 1.92 13.32
CA LEU A 124 -0.11 2.29 11.99
C LEU A 124 -0.05 1.07 11.09
N SER A 125 -1.08 0.84 10.28
CA SER A 125 -1.00 -0.09 9.17
C SER A 125 -1.10 0.69 7.86
N GLY A 126 -0.40 0.23 6.84
CA GLY A 126 -0.42 0.89 5.55
C GLY A 126 0.06 -0.04 4.45
N PHE A 127 0.02 0.48 3.23
CA PHE A 127 0.65 -0.13 2.09
C PHE A 127 1.19 0.96 1.16
N CYS A 128 2.17 0.61 0.32
CA CYS A 128 2.57 1.44 -0.81
C CYS A 128 2.77 0.58 -2.05
N LYS A 129 2.37 1.11 -3.21
CA LYS A 129 2.74 0.51 -4.50
C LYS A 129 4.00 1.13 -5.05
N THR A 130 4.97 0.28 -5.35
CA THR A 130 6.22 0.67 -6.04
C THR A 130 6.23 0.25 -7.51
N GLN A 131 5.25 -0.53 -7.96
CA GLN A 131 5.24 -1.12 -9.30
C GLN A 131 5.35 -0.06 -10.42
N TYR A 132 4.71 1.11 -10.30
CA TYR A 132 4.75 2.10 -11.38
C TYR A 132 6.12 2.74 -11.57
N ALA A 133 7.06 2.61 -10.64
CA ALA A 133 8.45 2.98 -10.87
C ALA A 133 9.11 2.15 -11.98
N SER A 134 8.55 0.97 -12.32
CA SER A 134 8.99 0.18 -13.46
C SER A 134 8.77 0.86 -14.82
N LEU A 135 7.95 1.91 -14.90
CA LEU A 135 7.84 2.73 -16.11
C LEU A 135 9.18 3.40 -16.47
N GLY A 136 10.08 3.62 -15.49
CA GLY A 136 11.46 4.04 -15.73
C GLY A 136 12.44 2.88 -15.93
N GLY A 137 11.95 1.64 -16.04
CA GLY A 137 12.74 0.40 -16.11
C GLY A 137 12.98 -0.26 -14.74
N TRP A 138 13.82 -1.30 -14.74
CA TRP A 138 14.09 -2.12 -13.55
C TRP A 138 14.75 -1.31 -12.42
N GLU A 139 15.72 -0.45 -12.73
CA GLU A 139 16.54 0.17 -11.69
C GLU A 139 15.77 1.18 -10.82
N PRO A 140 14.91 2.07 -11.35
CA PRO A 140 14.06 2.92 -10.50
C PRO A 140 13.14 2.14 -9.56
N LEU A 141 12.51 1.07 -10.05
CA LEU A 141 11.72 0.14 -9.24
C LEU A 141 12.55 -0.50 -8.13
N ARG A 142 13.69 -1.11 -8.49
CA ARG A 142 14.58 -1.79 -7.55
C ARG A 142 15.02 -0.84 -6.44
N ARG A 143 15.47 0.36 -6.79
CA ARG A 143 15.89 1.37 -5.79
C ARG A 143 14.75 1.74 -4.85
N ALA A 144 13.57 2.05 -5.39
CA ALA A 144 12.45 2.50 -4.58
C ALA A 144 11.91 1.38 -3.66
N HIS A 145 11.75 0.17 -4.19
CA HIS A 145 11.22 -0.96 -3.44
C HIS A 145 12.19 -1.40 -2.33
N THR A 146 13.48 -1.55 -2.66
CA THR A 146 14.49 -1.91 -1.66
C THR A 146 14.63 -0.84 -0.59
N ALA A 147 14.57 0.45 -0.94
CA ALA A 147 14.61 1.54 0.02
C ALA A 147 13.39 1.54 0.97
N ALA A 148 12.20 1.20 0.48
CA ALA A 148 11.00 1.09 1.31
C ALA A 148 11.17 -0.01 2.37
N VAL A 149 11.62 -1.19 1.95
CA VAL A 149 11.83 -2.33 2.85
C VAL A 149 13.00 -2.07 3.81
N ASP A 150 14.08 -1.45 3.35
CA ASP A 150 15.22 -1.06 4.20
C ASP A 150 14.80 -0.06 5.28
N LEU A 151 13.99 0.94 4.92
CA LEU A 151 13.44 1.91 5.86
C LEU A 151 12.56 1.21 6.90
N LEU A 152 11.55 0.46 6.45
CA LEU A 152 10.61 -0.24 7.32
C LEU A 152 11.34 -1.21 8.27
N ALA A 153 12.17 -2.10 7.75
CA ALA A 153 12.93 -3.04 8.57
C ALA A 153 13.90 -2.33 9.53
N GLY A 154 14.45 -1.18 9.11
CA GLY A 154 15.31 -0.34 9.94
C GLY A 154 14.61 0.25 11.17
N LEU A 155 13.30 0.50 11.11
CA LEU A 155 12.54 1.06 12.23
C LEU A 155 12.50 0.13 13.45
N ALA A 156 12.71 -1.19 13.26
CA ALA A 156 12.79 -2.13 14.36
C ALA A 156 13.92 -1.79 15.35
N LYS A 157 15.00 -1.16 14.88
CA LYS A 157 16.12 -0.70 15.73
C LYS A 157 15.72 0.42 16.70
N LEU A 158 14.59 1.10 16.44
CA LEU A 158 14.02 2.12 17.30
C LEU A 158 13.01 1.55 18.31
N GLY A 159 12.87 0.22 18.38
CA GLY A 159 11.88 -0.44 19.25
C GLY A 159 10.47 -0.49 18.67
N VAL A 160 10.29 -0.15 17.39
CA VAL A 160 9.02 -0.32 16.68
C VAL A 160 8.84 -1.80 16.31
N GLY A 161 7.72 -2.40 16.67
CA GLY A 161 7.31 -3.69 16.12
C GLY A 161 6.92 -3.52 14.65
N VAL A 162 7.67 -4.14 13.75
CA VAL A 162 7.50 -4.01 12.30
C VAL A 162 7.09 -5.36 11.71
N GLU A 163 5.95 -5.38 11.03
CA GLU A 163 5.48 -6.49 10.19
C GLU A 163 5.48 -6.00 8.74
N ILE A 164 6.05 -6.79 7.82
CA ILE A 164 6.10 -6.46 6.38
C ILE A 164 5.58 -7.68 5.62
N THR A 165 4.59 -7.45 4.76
CA THR A 165 4.09 -8.41 3.78
C THR A 165 4.33 -7.83 2.40
N ASP A 166 5.21 -8.47 1.64
CA ASP A 166 5.65 -8.00 0.35
C ASP A 166 5.13 -8.91 -0.76
N GLU A 167 4.18 -8.41 -1.56
CA GLU A 167 3.66 -9.15 -2.71
C GLU A 167 4.69 -9.36 -3.80
N GLY A 168 5.81 -8.61 -3.79
CA GLY A 168 6.91 -8.80 -4.72
C GLY A 168 7.84 -9.96 -4.39
N GLY A 169 7.78 -10.49 -3.18
CA GLY A 169 8.67 -11.58 -2.76
C GLY A 169 10.13 -11.16 -2.55
N TYR A 170 10.43 -9.85 -2.53
CA TYR A 170 11.75 -9.39 -2.10
C TYR A 170 11.94 -9.64 -0.60
N TRP A 171 10.98 -9.28 0.24
CA TRP A 171 11.01 -9.55 1.68
C TRP A 171 10.34 -10.90 2.02
N PRO A 172 10.85 -11.71 2.97
CA PRO A 172 11.98 -11.45 3.88
C PRO A 172 13.36 -11.85 3.38
N GLY A 173 13.46 -12.63 2.29
CA GLY A 173 14.72 -13.22 1.81
C GLY A 173 15.69 -12.25 1.14
N ARG A 174 15.25 -11.02 0.85
CA ARG A 174 15.95 -10.03 0.01
C ARG A 174 16.21 -10.55 -1.41
N ASP A 175 15.27 -11.32 -1.97
CA ASP A 175 15.40 -11.94 -3.29
C ASP A 175 15.01 -10.95 -4.40
N GLU A 176 16.01 -10.24 -4.93
CA GLU A 176 15.82 -9.33 -6.06
C GLU A 176 15.37 -10.05 -7.35
N ALA A 177 15.72 -11.33 -7.52
CA ALA A 177 15.34 -12.09 -8.71
C ALA A 177 13.84 -12.44 -8.65
N GLU A 178 13.32 -12.80 -7.48
CA GLU A 178 11.88 -13.01 -7.29
C GLU A 178 11.09 -11.71 -7.46
N LEU A 179 11.59 -10.60 -6.90
CA LEU A 179 10.99 -9.28 -7.13
C LEU A 179 10.87 -8.96 -8.61
N ARG A 180 11.97 -9.17 -9.34
CA ARG A 180 12.02 -8.91 -10.79
C ARG A 180 11.01 -9.77 -11.54
N ARG A 181 11.03 -11.10 -11.31
CA ARG A 181 10.09 -12.04 -11.95
C ARG A 181 8.64 -11.67 -11.67
N THR A 182 8.32 -11.32 -10.43
CA THR A 182 6.96 -11.00 -10.02
C THR A 182 6.47 -9.70 -10.66
N VAL A 183 7.31 -8.65 -10.68
CA VAL A 183 6.94 -7.38 -11.31
C VAL A 183 6.84 -7.52 -12.83
N GLU A 184 7.76 -8.23 -13.49
CA GLU A 184 7.68 -8.50 -14.93
C GLU A 184 6.39 -9.27 -15.27
N ARG A 185 6.04 -10.29 -14.48
CA ARG A 185 4.77 -11.03 -14.65
C ARG A 185 3.55 -10.13 -14.49
N MET A 186 3.50 -9.30 -13.44
CA MET A 186 2.38 -8.38 -13.21
C MET A 186 2.28 -7.32 -14.31
N ASN A 187 3.40 -6.77 -14.75
CA ASN A 187 3.44 -5.83 -15.86
C ASN A 187 2.95 -6.48 -17.15
N GLY A 188 3.31 -7.73 -17.42
CA GLY A 188 2.82 -8.51 -18.57
C GLY A 188 1.31 -8.70 -18.54
N ILE A 189 0.73 -9.11 -17.40
CA ILE A 189 -0.73 -9.24 -17.24
C ILE A 189 -1.44 -7.91 -17.51
N VAL A 190 -0.93 -6.81 -16.93
CA VAL A 190 -1.53 -5.48 -17.08
C VAL A 190 -1.39 -4.98 -18.52
N ALA A 191 -0.25 -5.21 -19.17
CA ALA A 191 -0.01 -4.83 -20.56
C ALA A 191 -0.94 -5.59 -21.51
N ALA A 192 -1.00 -6.92 -21.40
CA ALA A 192 -1.88 -7.78 -22.19
C ALA A 192 -3.37 -7.39 -22.04
N PHE A 193 -3.82 -7.17 -20.81
CA PHE A 193 -5.20 -6.74 -20.56
C PHE A 193 -5.50 -5.34 -21.11
N ALA A 194 -4.61 -4.38 -20.89
CA ALA A 194 -4.78 -3.01 -21.38
C ALA A 194 -4.77 -2.95 -22.92
N GLY A 195 -3.87 -3.70 -23.55
CA GLY A 195 -3.79 -3.90 -24.99
C GLY A 195 -5.07 -4.48 -25.59
N ALA A 196 -5.48 -5.65 -25.10
CA ALA A 196 -6.69 -6.30 -25.57
C ALA A 196 -7.96 -5.44 -25.36
N MET A 197 -8.01 -4.64 -24.28
CA MET A 197 -9.08 -3.66 -24.06
C MET A 197 -9.02 -2.50 -25.05
N LYS A 198 -7.82 -2.00 -25.38
CA LYS A 198 -7.62 -0.92 -26.35
C LYS A 198 -8.10 -1.36 -27.74
N ASP A 199 -7.62 -2.49 -28.22
CA ASP A 199 -8.04 -3.09 -29.50
C ASP A 199 -9.56 -3.27 -29.53
N ALA A 200 -10.11 -3.78 -28.43
CA ALA A 200 -11.53 -4.01 -28.30
C ALA A 200 -12.39 -2.73 -28.35
N THR A 201 -11.85 -1.58 -27.96
CA THR A 201 -12.55 -0.28 -28.04
C THR A 201 -12.38 0.41 -29.38
N GLU A 202 -11.26 0.19 -30.07
CA GLU A 202 -11.03 0.72 -31.43
C GLU A 202 -11.96 0.06 -32.46
N GLU A 203 -12.38 -1.20 -32.22
CA GLU A 203 -13.43 -1.88 -32.99
C GLU A 203 -14.83 -1.24 -32.86
N VAL A 204 -15.05 -0.36 -31.88
CA VAL A 204 -16.36 0.26 -31.61
C VAL A 204 -16.35 1.72 -32.05
N PRO A 205 -17.10 2.10 -33.12
CA PRO A 205 -17.20 3.49 -33.54
C PRO A 205 -17.70 4.39 -32.41
N GLY A 206 -16.91 5.42 -32.05
CA GLY A 206 -17.22 6.34 -30.95
C GLY A 206 -16.84 5.83 -29.54
N GLY A 207 -16.11 4.72 -29.43
CA GLY A 207 -15.58 4.21 -28.18
C GLY A 207 -14.61 5.19 -27.52
N ALA A 208 -14.73 5.38 -26.20
CA ALA A 208 -13.75 6.17 -25.44
C ALA A 208 -12.41 5.42 -25.40
N PRO A 209 -11.28 6.13 -25.65
CA PRO A 209 -9.96 5.50 -25.65
C PRO A 209 -9.62 4.94 -24.26
N VAL A 210 -9.04 3.74 -24.23
CA VAL A 210 -8.53 3.14 -23.01
C VAL A 210 -7.30 3.92 -22.56
N GLN A 211 -7.32 4.37 -21.31
CA GLN A 211 -6.16 5.00 -20.66
C GLN A 211 -5.53 4.02 -19.69
N SER A 212 -4.23 3.76 -19.85
CA SER A 212 -3.46 2.93 -18.92
C SER A 212 -2.01 3.40 -18.87
N PRO A 213 -1.43 3.62 -17.67
CA PRO A 213 -0.03 3.99 -17.53
C PRO A 213 0.95 2.98 -18.14
N ILE A 214 0.54 1.70 -18.25
CA ILE A 214 1.40 0.64 -18.81
C ILE A 214 1.79 0.88 -20.26
N PHE A 215 1.00 1.65 -21.02
CA PHE A 215 1.31 2.02 -22.41
C PHE A 215 2.59 2.87 -22.52
N ALA A 216 2.99 3.53 -21.43
CA ALA A 216 4.25 4.29 -21.37
C ALA A 216 5.46 3.42 -20.99
N HIS A 217 5.28 2.11 -20.73
CA HIS A 217 6.38 1.24 -20.34
C HIS A 217 7.35 1.03 -21.52
N PRO A 218 8.67 1.17 -21.33
CA PRO A 218 9.66 1.07 -22.43
C PRO A 218 9.64 -0.27 -23.19
N GLN A 219 9.16 -1.32 -22.53
CA GLN A 219 9.04 -2.67 -23.07
C GLN A 219 7.57 -3.10 -23.28
N PHE A 220 6.65 -2.16 -23.49
CA PHE A 220 5.21 -2.44 -23.55
C PHE A 220 4.86 -3.58 -24.53
N GLU A 221 5.29 -3.50 -25.80
CA GLU A 221 4.96 -4.52 -26.82
C GLU A 221 5.44 -5.92 -26.42
N HIS A 222 6.63 -5.99 -25.80
CA HIS A 222 7.17 -7.26 -25.31
C HIS A 222 6.35 -7.81 -24.13
N LEU A 223 6.02 -6.96 -23.16
CA LEU A 223 5.21 -7.34 -22.00
C LEU A 223 3.81 -7.78 -22.40
N GLU A 224 3.20 -7.08 -23.36
CA GLU A 224 1.89 -7.44 -23.91
C GLU A 224 1.94 -8.82 -24.57
N ALA A 225 2.92 -9.06 -25.45
CA ALA A 225 3.09 -10.35 -26.12
C ALA A 225 3.35 -11.49 -25.11
N GLU A 226 4.22 -11.29 -24.14
CA GLU A 226 4.48 -12.28 -23.08
C GLU A 226 3.25 -12.53 -22.21
N GLY A 227 2.54 -11.46 -21.83
CA GLY A 227 1.32 -11.55 -21.05
C GLY A 227 0.22 -12.31 -21.79
N MET A 228 0.04 -12.06 -23.08
CA MET A 228 -0.90 -12.80 -23.93
C MET A 228 -0.49 -14.26 -24.10
N ALA A 229 0.81 -14.55 -24.27
CA ALA A 229 1.30 -15.92 -24.41
C ALA A 229 1.06 -16.75 -23.13
N ARG A 230 1.20 -16.15 -21.96
CA ARG A 230 1.03 -16.83 -20.67
C ARG A 230 -0.42 -16.87 -20.21
N GLU A 231 -1.15 -15.75 -20.33
CA GLU A 231 -2.43 -15.50 -19.66
C GLU A 231 -3.57 -15.20 -20.64
N GLY A 232 -3.36 -15.36 -21.95
CA GLY A 232 -4.28 -14.91 -23.00
C GLY A 232 -5.72 -15.41 -22.83
N LYS A 233 -5.92 -16.67 -22.42
CA LYS A 233 -7.27 -17.22 -22.16
C LYS A 233 -8.00 -16.45 -21.06
N PHE A 234 -7.29 -16.08 -19.99
CA PHE A 234 -7.85 -15.29 -18.89
C PHE A 234 -8.11 -13.86 -19.34
N VAL A 235 -7.17 -13.24 -20.05
CA VAL A 235 -7.31 -11.88 -20.59
C VAL A 235 -8.53 -11.77 -21.51
N GLU A 236 -8.69 -12.70 -22.46
CA GLU A 236 -9.84 -12.74 -23.36
C GLU A 236 -11.17 -12.87 -22.62
N GLN A 237 -11.24 -13.72 -21.59
CA GLN A 237 -12.44 -13.87 -20.76
C GLN A 237 -12.74 -12.58 -19.99
N ALA A 238 -11.74 -11.94 -19.41
CA ALA A 238 -11.88 -10.69 -18.68
C ALA A 238 -12.38 -9.56 -19.60
N VAL A 239 -11.84 -9.44 -20.82
CA VAL A 239 -12.29 -8.46 -21.83
C VAL A 239 -13.75 -8.71 -22.23
N LYS A 240 -14.14 -9.98 -22.45
CA LYS A 240 -15.53 -10.35 -22.76
C LYS A 240 -16.50 -9.96 -21.64
N LEU A 241 -16.12 -10.15 -20.38
CA LEU A 241 -16.93 -9.76 -19.23
C LEU A 241 -17.03 -8.23 -19.11
N ALA A 242 -15.93 -7.51 -19.28
CA ALA A 242 -15.90 -6.04 -19.24
C ALA A 242 -16.80 -5.42 -20.33
N ARG A 243 -16.82 -6.02 -21.54
CA ARG A 243 -17.73 -5.63 -22.63
C ARG A 243 -19.20 -5.83 -22.28
N LYS A 244 -19.55 -6.91 -21.57
CA LYS A 244 -20.93 -7.18 -21.14
C LYS A 244 -21.41 -6.22 -20.05
N ALA A 245 -20.53 -5.83 -19.13
CA ALA A 245 -20.88 -4.91 -18.04
C ALA A 245 -21.11 -3.45 -18.50
N LYS A 246 -20.71 -3.10 -19.73
CA LYS A 246 -20.93 -1.77 -20.34
C LYS A 246 -22.20 -1.68 -21.21
N LYS A 247 -22.94 -2.79 -21.40
CA LYS A 247 -24.25 -2.82 -22.06
C LYS A 247 -25.35 -2.72 -21.02
#